data_AF-A0A954C765-F1
#
_entry.id   AF-A0A954C765-F1
#
_cell.length_a   1.000
_cell.length_b   1.000
_cell.length_c   1.000
_cell.angle_alpha   90.00
_cell.angle_beta   90.00
_cell.angle_gamma   90.00
#
_symmetry.space_group_name_H-M   'P 1'
#
loop_
_entity.id
_entity.type
_entity.pdbx_description
1 polymer ?
#
loop_
_entity_poly.entity_id
_entity_poly.type
_entity_poly.pdbx_seq_one_letter_code
_entity_poly.pdbx_strand_id
1 'polypeptide(L)'
;MEIVLLERVERLGQMGDVVRVKPGFARNFLLPQGKALRATKENMAVFESRRAQLEAENLRRKDEAETVAERMDGLTVVLIRQAGGTNQLYGSVTGRDIAEAIRDAGYTIHARQVLLERAIKELGMHEVRVALHPEVSITVTANVARTVEEAAVQAEGGVVEQEEAGFTFDPDIDFEELGTLPDDDRRPVGDPGENPEGEVN
;
A
#
# COMPACT_ATOMS: atom_id res chain seq x y z
N MET A 1 22.50 -4.18 -26.23
CA MET A 1 21.73 -5.27 -26.88
C MET A 1 20.55 -4.61 -27.55
N GLU A 2 20.31 -4.93 -28.82
CA GLU A 2 19.22 -4.35 -29.59
C GLU A 2 18.00 -5.26 -29.53
N ILE A 3 16.85 -4.65 -29.27
CA ILE A 3 15.57 -5.34 -29.13
C ILE A 3 14.50 -4.55 -29.87
N VAL A 4 13.47 -5.24 -30.34
CA VAL A 4 12.24 -4.65 -30.87
C VAL A 4 11.13 -4.81 -29.83
N LEU A 5 10.44 -3.74 -29.49
CA LEU A 5 9.35 -3.76 -28.52
C LEU A 5 8.06 -4.33 -29.14
N LEU A 6 7.44 -5.28 -28.45
CA LEU A 6 6.15 -5.86 -28.82
C LEU A 6 4.98 -5.12 -28.16
N GLU A 7 5.22 -4.57 -26.98
CA GLU A 7 4.26 -3.79 -26.21
C GLU A 7 4.91 -2.47 -25.81
N ARG A 8 4.11 -1.45 -25.54
CA ARG A 8 4.59 -0.18 -25.01
C ARG A 8 5.18 -0.40 -23.62
N VAL A 9 6.37 0.14 -23.38
CA VAL A 9 7.01 0.11 -22.06
C VAL A 9 7.35 1.52 -21.64
N GLU A 10 6.89 1.89 -20.43
CA GLU A 10 7.22 3.18 -19.84
C GLU A 10 8.75 3.37 -19.82
N ARG A 11 9.22 4.50 -20.36
CA ARG A 11 10.63 4.93 -20.46
C ARG A 11 11.48 4.29 -21.57
N LEU A 12 10.96 3.37 -22.39
CA LEU A 12 11.69 2.81 -23.54
C LEU A 12 11.21 3.34 -24.89
N GLY A 13 9.90 3.29 -25.14
CA GLY A 13 9.34 3.63 -26.45
C GLY A 13 7.99 3.00 -26.70
N GLN A 14 7.52 3.16 -27.93
CA GLN A 14 6.28 2.58 -28.43
C GLN A 14 6.52 1.16 -28.99
N MET A 15 5.42 0.46 -29.26
CA MET A 15 5.45 -0.83 -29.94
C MET A 15 6.09 -0.69 -31.33
N GLY A 16 7.03 -1.57 -31.65
CA GLY A 16 7.77 -1.58 -32.92
C GLY A 16 9.08 -0.79 -32.92
N ASP A 17 9.37 -0.04 -31.86
CA ASP A 17 10.63 0.67 -31.75
C ASP A 17 11.80 -0.30 -31.52
N VAL A 18 12.88 -0.08 -32.27
CA VAL A 18 14.16 -0.77 -32.06
C VAL A 18 14.98 0.05 -31.07
N VAL A 19 15.13 -0.47 -29.86
CA VAL A 19 15.82 0.22 -28.76
C VAL A 19 17.05 -0.54 -28.30
N ARG A 20 18.09 0.22 -27.93
CA ARG A 20 19.32 -0.33 -27.38
C ARG A 20 19.27 -0.31 -25.86
N VAL A 21 19.18 -1.49 -25.25
CA VAL A 21 19.13 -1.65 -23.79
C VAL A 21 20.34 -2.40 -23.23
N LYS A 22 20.51 -2.32 -21.91
CA LYS A 22 21.49 -3.13 -21.17
C LYS A 22 21.12 -4.62 -21.31
N PRO A 23 22.09 -5.52 -21.60
CA PRO A 23 21.79 -6.94 -21.82
C PRO A 23 21.07 -7.62 -20.65
N GLY A 24 21.40 -7.25 -19.40
CA GLY A 24 20.73 -7.79 -18.21
C GLY A 24 19.24 -7.46 -18.17
N PHE A 25 18.86 -6.23 -18.54
CA PHE A 25 17.46 -5.80 -18.56
C PHE A 25 16.66 -6.53 -19.65
N ALA A 26 17.23 -6.69 -20.85
CA ALA A 26 16.60 -7.49 -21.91
C ALA A 26 16.40 -8.95 -21.48
N ARG A 27 17.41 -9.59 -20.91
CA ARG A 27 17.36 -11.02 -20.56
C ARG A 27 16.49 -11.35 -19.36
N ASN A 28 16.45 -10.48 -18.35
CA ASN A 28 15.76 -10.79 -17.08
C ASN A 28 14.32 -10.26 -17.05
N PHE A 29 14.01 -9.20 -17.81
CA PHE A 29 12.71 -8.54 -17.74
C PHE A 29 11.96 -8.61 -19.06
N LEU A 30 12.54 -8.11 -20.16
CA LEU A 30 11.79 -7.90 -21.40
C LEU A 30 11.53 -9.19 -22.20
N LEU A 31 12.55 -10.05 -22.34
CA LEU A 31 12.42 -11.30 -23.09
C LEU A 31 11.54 -12.34 -22.36
N PRO A 32 11.69 -12.58 -21.03
CA PRO A 32 10.85 -13.55 -20.34
C PRO A 32 9.38 -13.11 -20.22
N GLN A 33 9.11 -11.81 -20.17
CA GLN A 33 7.74 -11.28 -20.13
C GLN A 33 7.11 -11.16 -21.52
N GLY A 34 7.82 -11.49 -22.60
CA GLY A 34 7.30 -11.37 -23.97
C GLY A 34 7.07 -9.93 -24.43
N LYS A 35 7.65 -8.93 -23.74
CA LYS A 35 7.50 -7.51 -24.07
C LYS A 35 8.38 -7.05 -25.22
N ALA A 36 9.39 -7.83 -25.57
CA ALA A 36 10.32 -7.51 -26.64
C ALA A 36 10.89 -8.78 -27.29
N LEU A 37 11.36 -8.65 -28.52
CA LEU A 37 12.16 -9.67 -29.22
C LEU A 37 13.56 -9.14 -29.50
N ARG A 38 14.51 -10.05 -29.73
CA ARG A 38 15.84 -9.64 -30.23
C ARG A 38 15.69 -9.05 -31.62
N ALA A 39 16.39 -7.95 -31.89
CA ALA A 39 16.39 -7.30 -33.19
C ALA A 39 17.24 -8.10 -34.21
N THR A 40 16.76 -9.27 -34.62
CA THR A 40 17.29 -10.03 -35.76
C THR A 40 16.39 -9.83 -36.97
N LYS A 41 16.95 -9.98 -38.19
CA LYS A 41 16.18 -9.80 -39.44
C LYS A 41 14.94 -10.71 -39.52
N GLU A 42 15.06 -11.94 -39.02
CA GLU A 42 13.94 -12.89 -38.94
C GLU A 42 12.83 -12.39 -38.01
N ASN A 43 13.20 -11.92 -36.80
CA ASN A 43 12.21 -11.42 -35.83
C ASN A 43 11.55 -10.12 -36.28
N MET A 44 12.25 -9.28 -37.07
CA MET A 44 11.66 -8.08 -37.67
C MET A 44 10.58 -8.44 -38.70
N ALA A 45 10.83 -9.40 -39.58
CA ALA A 45 9.82 -9.87 -40.53
C ALA A 45 8.61 -10.52 -39.84
N VAL A 46 8.86 -11.28 -38.76
CA VAL A 46 7.79 -11.85 -37.93
C VAL A 46 6.98 -10.74 -37.26
N PHE A 47 7.64 -9.70 -36.74
CA PHE A 47 6.97 -8.55 -36.13
C PHE A 47 6.07 -7.82 -37.14
N GLU A 48 6.53 -7.54 -38.34
CA GLU A 48 5.72 -6.88 -39.38
C GLU A 48 4.46 -7.68 -39.72
N SER A 49 4.58 -9.01 -39.83
CA SER A 49 3.43 -9.88 -40.09
C SER A 49 2.41 -9.91 -38.95
N ARG A 50 2.88 -9.75 -37.70
CA ARG A 50 2.05 -9.79 -36.48
C ARG A 50 1.59 -8.41 -36.02
N ARG A 51 2.14 -7.34 -36.59
CA ARG A 51 1.89 -5.96 -36.17
C ARG A 51 0.40 -5.64 -36.13
N ALA A 52 -0.32 -5.96 -37.19
CA ALA A 52 -1.76 -5.69 -37.27
C ALA A 52 -2.57 -6.46 -36.22
N GLN A 53 -2.18 -7.69 -35.90
CA GLN A 53 -2.84 -8.49 -34.86
C GLN A 53 -2.55 -7.93 -33.46
N LEU A 54 -1.28 -7.62 -33.19
CA LEU A 54 -0.84 -7.05 -31.91
C LEU A 54 -1.47 -5.67 -31.66
N GLU A 55 -1.61 -4.85 -32.70
CA GLU A 55 -2.26 -3.53 -32.60
C GLU A 55 -3.76 -3.68 -32.30
N ALA A 56 -4.45 -4.60 -32.97
CA ALA A 56 -5.86 -4.89 -32.70
C ALA A 56 -6.08 -5.45 -31.28
N GLU A 57 -5.20 -6.32 -30.80
CA GLU A 57 -5.25 -6.81 -29.42
C GLU A 57 -4.96 -5.72 -28.39
N ASN A 58 -3.97 -4.87 -28.64
CA ASN A 58 -3.67 -3.74 -27.74
C ASN A 58 -4.85 -2.78 -27.64
N LEU A 59 -5.51 -2.48 -28.77
CA LEU A 59 -6.69 -1.61 -28.76
C LEU A 59 -7.82 -2.22 -27.93
N ARG A 60 -8.12 -3.51 -28.11
CA ARG A 60 -9.15 -4.19 -27.31
C ARG A 60 -8.82 -4.18 -25.81
N ARG A 61 -7.58 -4.51 -25.44
CA ARG A 61 -7.15 -4.49 -24.02
C ARG A 61 -7.19 -3.08 -23.45
N LYS A 62 -6.91 -2.06 -24.26
CA LYS A 62 -7.02 -0.66 -23.86
C LYS A 62 -8.48 -0.29 -23.61
N ASP A 63 -9.39 -0.61 -24.52
CA ASP A 63 -10.82 -0.28 -24.37
C ASP A 63 -11.43 -0.99 -23.13
N GLU A 64 -11.06 -2.25 -22.90
CA GLU A 64 -11.43 -2.98 -21.68
C GLU A 64 -10.87 -2.32 -20.42
N ALA A 65 -9.61 -1.88 -20.45
CA ALA A 65 -8.97 -1.20 -19.34
C ALA A 65 -9.55 0.20 -19.08
N GLU A 66 -9.94 0.94 -20.11
CA GLU A 66 -10.63 2.24 -19.97
C GLU A 66 -12.01 2.05 -19.33
N THR A 67 -12.77 1.04 -19.74
CA THR A 67 -14.07 0.73 -19.13
C THR A 67 -13.93 0.37 -17.65
N VAL A 68 -12.89 -0.38 -17.29
CA VAL A 68 -12.59 -0.70 -15.88
C VAL A 68 -12.09 0.53 -15.14
N ALA A 69 -11.26 1.36 -15.78
CA ALA A 69 -10.75 2.60 -15.20
C ALA A 69 -11.89 3.55 -14.82
N GLU A 70 -12.86 3.77 -15.70
CA GLU A 70 -14.02 4.64 -15.43
C GLU A 70 -14.85 4.17 -14.23
N ARG A 71 -14.96 2.85 -14.03
CA ARG A 71 -15.70 2.28 -12.88
C ARG A 71 -14.93 2.40 -11.57
N MET A 72 -13.61 2.48 -11.67
CA MET A 72 -12.70 2.52 -10.53
C MET A 72 -12.23 3.93 -10.19
N ASP A 73 -12.49 4.91 -11.06
CA ASP A 73 -12.10 6.30 -10.85
C ASP A 73 -12.86 6.87 -9.65
N GLY A 74 -12.11 7.43 -8.70
CA GLY A 74 -12.67 7.92 -7.43
C GLY A 74 -13.06 6.84 -6.43
N LEU A 75 -12.66 5.57 -6.63
CA LEU A 75 -12.87 4.53 -5.63
C LEU A 75 -12.04 4.84 -4.37
N THR A 76 -12.71 4.91 -3.22
CA THR A 76 -12.04 5.01 -1.92
C THR A 76 -12.04 3.65 -1.25
N VAL A 77 -10.85 3.14 -0.95
CA VAL A 77 -10.67 1.84 -0.31
C VAL A 77 -10.33 2.06 1.16
N VAL A 78 -11.11 1.48 2.06
CA VAL A 78 -10.86 1.55 3.49
C VAL A 78 -9.98 0.38 3.92
N LEU A 79 -8.82 0.68 4.50
CA LEU A 79 -7.91 -0.32 5.07
C LEU A 79 -7.82 -0.12 6.58
N ILE A 80 -8.25 -1.14 7.32
CA ILE A 80 -8.22 -1.12 8.79
C ILE A 80 -6.90 -1.72 9.26
N ARG A 81 -6.09 -0.92 9.99
CA ARG A 81 -4.81 -1.36 10.55
C ARG A 81 -4.56 -0.73 11.92
N GLN A 82 -3.86 -1.47 12.77
CA GLN A 82 -3.47 -0.97 14.09
C GLN A 82 -2.38 0.11 13.95
N ALA A 83 -2.55 1.21 14.67
CA ALA A 83 -1.60 2.32 14.75
C ALA A 83 -1.30 2.69 16.20
N GLY A 84 -0.11 3.22 16.42
CA GLY A 84 0.28 3.82 17.69
C GLY A 84 -0.30 5.23 17.87
N GLY A 85 -0.09 5.82 19.06
CA GLY A 85 -0.60 7.15 19.41
C GLY A 85 -0.14 8.27 18.47
N THR A 86 1.05 8.15 17.86
CA THR A 86 1.64 9.17 16.97
C THR A 86 1.23 9.02 15.49
N ASN A 87 0.02 8.51 15.22
CA ASN A 87 -0.52 8.31 13.86
C ASN A 87 0.30 7.35 12.95
N GLN A 88 1.24 6.61 13.55
CA GLN A 88 2.12 5.69 12.85
C GLN A 88 1.61 4.24 12.97
N LEU A 89 1.57 3.54 11.85
CA LEU A 89 1.10 2.17 11.76
C LEU A 89 2.13 1.19 12.33
N TYR A 90 1.66 0.17 13.05
CA TYR A 90 2.50 -0.93 13.52
C TYR A 90 2.95 -1.86 12.37
N GLY A 91 2.15 -1.92 11.30
CA GLY A 91 2.46 -2.66 10.08
C GLY A 91 2.38 -1.77 8.85
N SER A 92 3.32 -1.93 7.92
CA SER A 92 3.28 -1.18 6.67
C SER A 92 2.19 -1.72 5.75
N VAL A 93 1.39 -0.83 5.18
CA VAL A 93 0.44 -1.18 4.11
C VAL A 93 1.21 -1.23 2.79
N THR A 94 1.11 -2.38 2.12
CA THR A 94 1.80 -2.65 0.86
C THR A 94 0.81 -2.70 -0.30
N GLY A 95 1.31 -2.69 -1.54
CA GLY A 95 0.47 -2.88 -2.73
C GLY A 95 -0.33 -4.19 -2.75
N ARG A 96 0.05 -5.19 -1.93
CA ARG A 96 -0.73 -6.42 -1.77
C ARG A 96 -2.01 -6.18 -0.98
N ASP A 97 -1.91 -5.49 0.15
CA ASP A 97 -3.05 -5.14 1.00
C ASP A 97 -4.06 -4.29 0.22
N ILE A 98 -3.55 -3.31 -0.54
CA ILE A 98 -4.39 -2.44 -1.39
C ILE A 98 -5.08 -3.27 -2.48
N ALA A 99 -4.35 -4.17 -3.15
CA ALA A 99 -4.94 -5.04 -4.16
C ALA A 99 -5.95 -6.05 -3.59
N GLU A 100 -5.83 -6.48 -2.33
CA GLU A 100 -6.83 -7.30 -1.65
C GLU A 100 -8.09 -6.49 -1.35
N ALA A 101 -7.94 -5.31 -0.76
CA ALA A 101 -9.08 -4.47 -0.43
C ALA A 101 -9.85 -4.00 -1.70
N ILE A 102 -9.15 -3.80 -2.82
CA ILE A 102 -9.80 -3.54 -4.12
C ILE A 102 -10.52 -4.78 -4.68
N ARG A 103 -9.98 -5.98 -4.43
CA ARG A 103 -10.64 -7.24 -4.79
C ARG A 103 -11.92 -7.48 -4.00
N ASP A 104 -11.91 -7.11 -2.72
CA ASP A 104 -13.10 -7.16 -1.87
C ASP A 104 -14.18 -6.18 -2.35
N ALA A 105 -13.78 -5.05 -2.94
CA ALA A 105 -14.69 -4.11 -3.61
C ALA A 105 -15.23 -4.61 -4.97
N GLY A 106 -14.84 -5.81 -5.42
CA GLY A 106 -15.34 -6.46 -6.62
C GLY A 106 -14.48 -6.31 -7.88
N TYR A 107 -13.29 -5.71 -7.78
CA TYR A 107 -12.38 -5.50 -8.91
C TYR A 107 -11.18 -6.44 -8.90
N THR A 108 -10.94 -7.15 -10.00
CA THR A 108 -9.81 -8.09 -10.07
C THR A 108 -8.51 -7.35 -10.38
N ILE A 109 -7.77 -6.95 -9.34
CA ILE A 109 -6.44 -6.32 -9.47
C ILE A 109 -5.34 -7.16 -8.85
N HIS A 110 -4.17 -7.12 -9.49
CA HIS A 110 -2.95 -7.75 -9.01
C HIS A 110 -2.05 -6.76 -8.28
N ALA A 111 -1.32 -7.24 -7.28
CA ALA A 111 -0.37 -6.42 -6.51
C ALA A 111 0.74 -5.76 -7.36
N ARG A 112 1.03 -6.29 -8.56
CA ARG A 112 2.02 -5.70 -9.50
C ARG A 112 1.48 -4.49 -10.26
N GLN A 113 0.17 -4.33 -10.33
CA GLN A 113 -0.50 -3.20 -10.98
C GLN A 113 -0.58 -1.98 -10.06
N VAL A 114 -0.38 -2.16 -8.75
CA VAL A 114 -0.34 -1.06 -7.78
C VAL A 114 1.07 -0.47 -7.77
N LEU A 115 1.22 0.77 -8.25
CA LEU A 115 2.47 1.50 -8.23
C LEU A 115 2.59 2.26 -6.91
N LEU A 116 3.34 1.67 -5.99
CA LEU A 116 3.66 2.26 -4.70
C LEU A 116 5.17 2.52 -4.62
N GLU A 117 5.58 3.79 -4.49
CA GLU A 117 7.01 4.13 -4.36
C GLU A 117 7.57 3.73 -2.99
N ARG A 118 6.75 3.91 -1.94
CA ARG A 118 7.08 3.59 -0.55
C ARG A 118 5.85 2.98 0.10
N ALA A 119 6.07 1.99 0.97
CA ALA A 119 4.98 1.41 1.75
C ALA A 119 4.39 2.47 2.69
N ILE A 120 3.07 2.45 2.86
CA ILE A 120 2.36 3.42 3.69
C ILE A 120 2.54 3.02 5.16
N LYS A 121 2.96 3.95 5.99
CA LYS A 121 3.25 3.75 7.43
C LYS A 121 2.49 4.69 8.35
N GLU A 122 1.63 5.53 7.79
CA GLU A 122 0.89 6.56 8.51
C GLU A 122 -0.59 6.39 8.20
N LEU A 123 -1.43 6.71 9.19
CA LEU A 123 -2.88 6.76 9.00
C LEU A 123 -3.27 7.98 8.16
N GLY A 124 -4.42 7.88 7.50
CA GLY A 124 -4.99 8.95 6.68
C GLY A 124 -5.26 8.53 5.25
N MET A 125 -5.58 9.51 4.42
CA MET A 125 -5.86 9.33 3.00
C MET A 125 -4.57 9.41 2.18
N HIS A 126 -4.28 8.34 1.45
CA HIS A 126 -3.12 8.24 0.57
C HIS A 126 -3.57 8.00 -0.86
N GLU A 127 -3.11 8.84 -1.78
CA GLU A 127 -3.35 8.64 -3.22
C GLU A 127 -2.40 7.57 -3.76
N VAL A 128 -2.97 6.52 -4.35
CA VAL A 128 -2.22 5.38 -4.89
C VAL A 128 -2.51 5.24 -6.36
N ARG A 129 -1.46 5.19 -7.18
CA ARG A 129 -1.59 4.99 -8.62
C ARG A 129 -1.71 3.50 -8.95
N VAL A 130 -2.75 3.13 -9.70
CA VAL A 130 -2.96 1.77 -10.21
C VAL A 130 -2.86 1.78 -11.72
N ALA A 131 -1.91 1.03 -12.28
CA ALA A 131 -1.76 0.84 -13.72
C ALA A 131 -2.52 -0.41 -14.18
N LEU A 132 -3.67 -0.18 -14.83
CA LEU A 132 -4.47 -1.26 -15.43
C LEU A 132 -3.85 -1.70 -16.76
N HIS A 133 -3.43 -0.74 -17.58
CA HIS A 133 -2.79 -0.95 -18.87
C HIS A 133 -1.61 0.01 -19.05
N PRO A 134 -0.60 -0.27 -19.91
CA PRO A 134 0.52 0.65 -20.19
C PRO A 134 0.14 2.06 -20.66
N GLU A 135 -1.13 2.30 -21.00
CA GLU A 135 -1.67 3.61 -21.38
C GLU A 135 -2.74 4.13 -20.42
N VAL A 136 -3.26 3.27 -19.53
CA VAL A 136 -4.39 3.58 -18.66
C VAL A 136 -3.97 3.37 -17.21
N SER A 137 -3.81 4.48 -16.49
CA SER A 137 -3.53 4.48 -15.06
C SER A 137 -4.55 5.34 -14.33
N ILE A 138 -5.06 4.84 -13.21
CA ILE A 138 -6.01 5.54 -12.35
C ILE A 138 -5.36 5.88 -11.03
N THR A 139 -5.90 6.89 -10.35
CA THR A 139 -5.56 7.21 -8.97
C THR A 139 -6.70 6.73 -8.07
N VAL A 140 -6.36 5.95 -7.05
CA VAL A 140 -7.29 5.38 -6.08
C VAL A 140 -6.93 5.95 -4.70
N THR A 141 -7.92 6.38 -3.93
CA THR A 141 -7.69 6.89 -2.57
C THR A 141 -7.72 5.72 -1.59
N ALA A 142 -6.58 5.42 -0.98
CA ALA A 142 -6.48 4.47 0.11
C ALA A 142 -6.67 5.20 1.45
N ASN A 143 -7.83 5.01 2.09
CA ASN A 143 -8.10 5.53 3.42
C ASN A 143 -7.65 4.50 4.47
N VAL A 144 -6.63 4.84 5.26
CA VAL A 144 -6.10 3.95 6.30
C VAL A 144 -6.52 4.45 7.68
N ALA A 145 -7.34 3.67 8.39
CA ALA A 145 -7.96 4.02 9.67
C ALA A 145 -7.77 2.92 10.74
N ARG A 146 -7.97 3.25 12.02
CA ARG A 146 -7.88 2.26 13.12
C ARG A 146 -9.18 1.49 13.29
N THR A 147 -10.32 2.14 13.06
CA THR A 147 -11.67 1.56 13.16
C THR A 147 -12.54 1.93 11.95
N VAL A 148 -13.61 1.15 11.72
CA VAL A 148 -14.58 1.37 10.63
C VAL A 148 -15.30 2.71 10.81
N GLU A 149 -15.54 3.12 12.05
CA GLU A 149 -16.22 4.38 12.39
C GLU A 149 -15.33 5.60 12.11
N GLU A 150 -14.03 5.52 12.40
CA GLU A 150 -13.07 6.56 12.03
C GLU A 150 -12.92 6.71 10.50
N ALA A 151 -13.00 5.60 9.77
CA ALA A 151 -12.92 5.62 8.31
C ALA A 151 -14.09 6.39 7.66
N ALA A 152 -15.28 6.31 8.25
CA ALA A 152 -16.46 7.07 7.81
C ALA A 152 -16.29 8.57 8.09
N VAL A 153 -15.80 8.94 9.29
CA VAL A 153 -15.55 10.33 9.67
C VAL A 153 -14.45 10.98 8.82
N GLN A 154 -13.41 10.23 8.45
CA GLN A 154 -12.36 10.69 7.55
C GLN A 154 -12.83 10.85 6.10
N ALA A 155 -13.78 10.03 5.64
CA ALA A 155 -14.37 10.16 4.30
C ALA A 155 -15.28 11.40 4.17
N GLU A 156 -15.87 11.88 5.27
CA GLU A 156 -16.70 13.10 5.31
C GLU A 156 -15.89 14.40 5.56
N GLY A 157 -14.57 14.33 5.71
CA GLY A 157 -13.71 15.49 5.91
C GLY A 157 -13.53 15.94 7.36
N GLY A 158 -13.87 15.07 8.33
CA GLY A 158 -13.58 15.30 9.73
C GLY A 158 -12.10 15.08 10.04
N VAL A 159 -11.43 16.13 10.51
CA VAL A 159 -10.19 15.97 11.29
C VAL A 159 -10.55 15.20 12.55
N VAL A 160 -9.96 14.01 12.70
CA VAL A 160 -9.92 13.33 14.01
C VAL A 160 -8.94 14.14 14.84
N GLU A 161 -9.44 15.18 15.50
CA GLU A 161 -8.73 15.77 16.62
C GLU A 161 -8.50 14.65 17.61
N GLN A 162 -7.23 14.38 17.88
CA GLN A 162 -6.87 13.59 19.04
C GLN A 162 -7.49 14.31 20.23
N GLU A 163 -8.47 13.68 20.88
CA GLU A 163 -8.63 13.88 22.31
C GLU A 163 -7.32 13.38 22.93
N GLU A 164 -6.29 14.23 22.91
CA GLU A 164 -5.38 14.27 24.03
C GLU A 164 -6.31 14.38 25.24
N ALA A 165 -6.44 13.30 26.00
CA ALA A 165 -6.85 13.40 27.39
C ALA A 165 -5.76 14.21 28.10
N GLY A 166 -5.72 15.51 27.78
CA GLY A 166 -5.03 16.53 28.52
C GLY A 166 -5.73 16.54 29.84
N PHE A 167 -5.14 15.86 30.81
CA PHE A 167 -5.41 16.13 32.21
C PHE A 167 -5.01 17.59 32.43
N THR A 168 -5.95 18.52 32.25
CA THR A 168 -5.75 19.91 32.63
C THR A 168 -5.54 19.93 34.13
N PHE A 169 -4.28 20.11 34.53
CA PHE A 169 -3.93 20.40 35.90
C PHE A 169 -4.53 21.78 36.22
N ASP A 170 -5.66 21.76 36.91
CA ASP A 170 -6.29 22.96 37.43
C ASP A 170 -5.58 23.34 38.75
N PRO A 171 -4.84 24.46 38.79
CA PRO A 171 -4.06 24.84 39.97
C PRO A 171 -4.93 25.24 41.18
N ASP A 172 -6.25 25.36 41.01
CA ASP A 172 -7.21 25.71 42.06
C ASP A 172 -7.93 24.49 42.66
N ILE A 173 -7.60 23.25 42.24
CA ILE A 173 -8.12 22.05 42.90
C ILE A 173 -7.41 21.86 44.24
N ASP A 174 -8.14 22.12 45.32
CA ASP A 174 -7.71 21.82 46.69
C ASP A 174 -7.41 20.32 46.83
N PHE A 175 -6.13 20.01 47.06
CA PHE A 175 -5.62 18.64 47.20
C PHE A 175 -6.25 17.87 48.37
N GLU A 176 -6.97 18.56 49.27
CA GLU A 176 -7.70 17.96 50.40
C GLU A 176 -8.99 17.24 49.99
N GLU A 177 -9.55 17.47 48.79
CA GLU A 177 -10.80 16.82 48.35
C GLU A 177 -10.56 15.54 47.52
N LEU A 178 -9.30 15.25 47.18
CA LEU A 178 -8.88 13.91 46.73
C LEU A 178 -8.84 13.01 47.96
N GLY A 179 -10.02 12.46 48.27
CA GLY A 179 -10.24 11.54 49.39
C GLY A 179 -9.08 10.57 49.57
N THR A 180 -8.59 10.52 50.81
CA THR A 180 -7.52 9.63 51.25
C THR A 180 -7.81 8.21 50.73
N LEU A 181 -6.90 7.66 49.94
CA LEU A 181 -6.98 6.26 49.52
C LEU A 181 -7.17 5.41 50.79
N PRO A 182 -8.18 4.52 50.86
CA PRO A 182 -8.31 3.62 51.99
C PRO A 182 -7.02 2.80 52.12
N ASP A 183 -6.45 2.79 53.33
CA ASP A 183 -5.15 2.17 53.68
C ASP A 183 -5.08 0.64 53.46
N ASP A 184 -6.08 0.01 52.85
CA ASP A 184 -6.32 -1.44 52.92
C ASP A 184 -5.63 -2.27 51.82
N ASP A 185 -4.78 -1.67 50.98
CA ASP A 185 -4.07 -2.42 49.92
C ASP A 185 -2.54 -2.29 50.00
N ARG A 186 -2.01 -2.08 51.20
CA ARG A 186 -0.59 -2.35 51.48
C ARG A 186 -0.37 -3.85 51.51
N ARG A 187 -0.21 -4.46 50.33
CA ARG A 187 0.44 -5.77 50.22
C ARG A 187 1.79 -5.66 50.93
N PRO A 188 2.08 -6.50 51.94
CA PRO A 188 3.35 -6.42 52.64
C PRO A 188 4.48 -6.66 51.63
N VAL A 189 5.32 -5.64 51.44
CA VAL A 189 6.58 -5.79 50.72
C VAL A 189 7.41 -6.75 51.55
N GLY A 190 7.63 -7.97 51.04
CA GLY A 190 8.51 -8.94 51.68
C GLY A 190 9.89 -8.33 51.89
N ASP A 191 10.35 -8.37 53.13
CA ASP A 191 11.61 -7.81 53.58
C ASP A 191 12.78 -8.52 52.85
N PRO A 192 13.66 -7.79 52.14
CA PRO A 192 14.77 -8.41 51.41
C PRO A 192 15.94 -8.62 52.39
N GLY A 193 15.88 -9.64 53.24
CA GLY A 193 16.90 -9.73 54.29
C GLY A 193 17.12 -11.01 55.09
N GLU A 194 16.40 -12.12 54.88
CA GLU A 194 16.62 -13.32 55.71
C GLU A 194 17.08 -14.53 54.88
N ASN A 195 18.38 -14.77 54.96
CA ASN A 195 19.12 -15.87 54.36
C ASN A 195 18.82 -17.15 55.16
N PRO A 196 18.29 -18.24 54.58
CA PRO A 196 18.18 -19.50 55.29
C PRO A 196 19.50 -20.28 55.15
N GLU A 197 20.53 -19.90 55.91
CA GLU A 197 21.59 -20.85 56.25
C GLU A 197 21.03 -21.84 57.28
N GLY A 198 21.04 -23.12 56.92
CA GLY A 198 20.39 -24.17 57.69
C GLY A 198 21.14 -24.63 58.93
N GLU A 199 20.50 -25.49 59.70
CA GLU A 199 21.09 -26.72 60.27
C GLU A 199 20.03 -27.52 61.07
N VAL A 200 20.12 -28.84 60.92
CA VAL A 200 19.94 -29.91 61.93
C VAL A 200 18.63 -30.01 62.73
N ASN A 201 17.83 -31.02 62.40
CA ASN A 201 17.85 -32.34 63.08
C ASN A 201 16.99 -33.35 62.32
#